data_AF-A0A950B4I9-F1
#
_entry.id   AF-A0A950B4I9-F1
#
_cell.length_a   1.000
_cell.length_b   1.000
_cell.length_c   1.000
_cell.angle_alpha   90.00
_cell.angle_beta   90.00
_cell.angle_gamma   90.00
#
_symmetry.space_group_name_H-M   'P 1'
#
loop_
_entity.id
_entity.type
_entity.pdbx_description
1 polymer ?
#
loop_
_entity_poly.entity_id
_entity_poly.type
_entity_poly.pdbx_seq_one_letter_code
_entity_poly.pdbx_strand_id
1 'polypeptide(L)'
;MPLQITFPEQLPVSSRRDEIMEAMDRHQVIIVCGETGSGKTTQLPKIALALGRGRVNAPEGTKGQLIGHTQPRRIAASSVAKRIAEELKTPLGEVVGYKVRFQDTLQKGASVKLMTDGILLAETQTDPLLKAYDTLIIDEAHERSLNIDFLLGYIRQILPKRPDLKVVVTSATIDAERFAKHFAQPRRAPGRPKAGEAPSGGSDPHAMGERGGDDLVPAPVIMVSGRTYPVEMRYKPFEEKKDFDLNDAIADGVDELWVGGKGGDILIFLPGEREIREAADHLRKHLQHSPVLRSAEVLPLFSRLSQAEQDRIFDGHTGRRIVLAT
;
A
#
# COMPACT_ATOMS: atom_id res chain seq x y z
N MET A 1 -7.49 11.67 -25.00
CA MET A 1 -7.18 12.84 -24.16
C MET A 1 -6.09 12.43 -23.17
N PRO A 2 -5.18 13.33 -22.78
CA PRO A 2 -4.19 13.02 -21.75
C PRO A 2 -4.90 12.68 -20.43
N LEU A 3 -4.40 11.68 -19.70
CA LEU A 3 -4.94 11.27 -18.41
C LEU A 3 -4.81 12.43 -17.41
N GLN A 4 -5.94 12.91 -16.88
CA GLN A 4 -5.92 13.98 -15.88
C GLN A 4 -5.74 13.39 -14.48
N ILE A 5 -4.61 13.68 -13.84
CA ILE A 5 -4.28 13.17 -12.50
C ILE A 5 -4.49 14.29 -11.48
N THR A 6 -5.32 14.04 -10.48
CA THR A 6 -5.56 14.97 -9.36
C THR A 6 -5.19 14.32 -8.04
N PHE A 7 -4.76 15.12 -7.07
CA PHE A 7 -4.32 14.65 -5.75
C PHE A 7 -5.19 15.30 -4.67
N PRO A 8 -5.83 14.52 -3.78
CA PRO A 8 -6.64 15.10 -2.70
C PRO A 8 -5.74 15.80 -1.67
N GLU A 9 -5.84 17.13 -1.57
CA GLU A 9 -4.99 17.96 -0.68
C GLU A 9 -5.09 17.59 0.80
N GLN A 10 -6.21 16.98 1.20
CA GLN A 10 -6.43 16.53 2.58
C GLN A 10 -5.56 15.32 2.98
N LEU A 11 -5.03 14.55 2.02
CA LEU A 11 -4.20 13.38 2.30
C LEU A 11 -2.75 13.79 2.61
N PRO A 12 -2.16 13.32 3.71
CA PRO A 12 -0.79 13.69 4.08
C PRO A 12 0.27 13.39 3.01
N VAL A 13 0.14 12.30 2.26
CA VAL A 13 1.09 11.99 1.17
C VAL A 13 1.03 13.01 0.04
N SER A 14 -0.13 13.62 -0.21
CA SER A 14 -0.33 14.58 -1.30
C SER A 14 0.40 15.90 -1.02
N SER A 15 0.53 16.32 0.25
CA SER A 15 1.31 17.51 0.60
C SER A 15 2.82 17.32 0.46
N ARG A 16 3.29 16.06 0.46
CA ARG A 16 4.70 15.68 0.26
C ARG A 16 4.98 15.25 -1.18
N ARG A 17 4.03 15.43 -2.11
CA ARG A 17 4.14 14.96 -3.50
C ARG A 17 5.41 15.44 -4.18
N ASP A 18 5.72 16.72 -4.09
CA ASP A 18 6.84 17.30 -4.83
C ASP A 18 8.19 16.78 -4.32
N GLU A 19 8.32 16.57 -3.00
CA GLU A 19 9.47 15.89 -2.38
C GLU A 19 9.60 14.43 -2.84
N ILE A 20 8.49 13.70 -2.89
CA ILE A 20 8.47 12.31 -3.40
C ILE A 20 8.87 12.30 -4.87
N MET A 21 8.38 13.24 -5.68
CA MET A 21 8.71 13.36 -7.09
C MET A 21 10.20 13.62 -7.31
N GLU A 22 10.78 14.58 -6.58
CA GLU A 22 12.20 14.90 -6.62
C GLU A 22 13.06 13.70 -6.21
N ALA A 23 12.67 12.97 -5.16
CA ALA A 23 13.37 11.79 -4.72
C ALA A 23 13.28 10.64 -5.75
N MET A 24 12.09 10.41 -6.33
CA MET A 24 11.90 9.44 -7.40
C MET A 24 12.68 9.79 -8.66
N ASP A 25 12.96 11.06 -8.94
CA ASP A 25 13.81 11.43 -10.07
C ASP A 25 15.29 11.11 -9.76
N ARG A 26 15.77 11.51 -8.59
CA ARG A 26 17.20 11.43 -8.21
C ARG A 26 17.67 10.05 -7.79
N HIS A 27 16.81 9.22 -7.21
CA HIS A 27 17.20 7.95 -6.58
C HIS A 27 16.49 6.76 -7.20
N GLN A 28 17.22 5.67 -7.47
CA GLN A 28 16.64 4.45 -8.04
C GLN A 28 15.66 3.77 -7.07
N VAL A 29 15.94 3.86 -5.76
CA VAL A 29 15.08 3.35 -4.69
C VAL A 29 14.78 4.48 -3.73
N ILE A 30 13.52 4.59 -3.29
CA ILE A 30 13.11 5.46 -2.18
C ILE A 30 12.27 4.67 -1.18
N ILE A 31 12.34 5.08 0.10
CA ILE A 31 11.50 4.54 1.17
C ILE A 31 10.48 5.61 1.56
N VAL A 32 9.19 5.26 1.56
CA VAL A 32 8.11 6.18 1.96
C VAL A 32 7.41 5.62 3.18
N CYS A 33 7.61 6.27 4.33
CA CYS A 33 7.10 5.83 5.61
C CYS A 33 5.97 6.72 6.08
N GLY A 34 4.99 6.13 6.77
CA GLY A 34 3.91 6.90 7.37
C GLY A 34 2.76 6.00 7.79
N GLU A 35 1.95 6.41 8.74
CA GLU A 35 0.86 5.59 9.28
C GLU A 35 -0.16 5.15 8.20
N THR A 36 -0.97 4.14 8.53
CA THR A 36 -2.12 3.76 7.72
C THR A 36 -3.08 4.96 7.59
N GLY A 37 -3.76 5.07 6.44
CA GLY A 37 -4.62 6.22 6.17
C GLY A 37 -3.91 7.50 5.69
N SER A 38 -2.57 7.55 5.64
CA SER A 38 -1.84 8.71 5.10
C SER A 38 -1.95 8.87 3.56
N GLY A 39 -2.52 7.87 2.88
CA GLY A 39 -2.78 7.87 1.44
C GLY A 39 -1.67 7.24 0.56
N LYS A 40 -0.57 6.73 1.14
CA LYS A 40 0.58 6.17 0.39
C LYS A 40 0.14 5.22 -0.73
N THR A 41 -0.61 4.18 -0.36
CA THR A 41 -1.09 3.11 -1.23
C THR A 41 -1.89 3.59 -2.45
N THR A 42 -2.71 4.64 -2.29
CA THR A 42 -3.54 5.15 -3.40
C THR A 42 -2.84 6.23 -4.22
N GLN A 43 -1.97 7.03 -3.60
CA GLN A 43 -1.39 8.20 -4.28
C GLN A 43 -0.03 7.92 -4.93
N LEU A 44 0.84 7.07 -4.36
CA LEU A 44 2.15 6.76 -4.95
C LEU A 44 2.10 6.29 -6.42
N PRO A 45 1.20 5.39 -6.85
CA PRO A 45 1.09 5.02 -8.26
C PRO A 45 0.66 6.20 -9.14
N LYS A 46 -0.18 7.11 -8.63
CA LYS A 46 -0.60 8.34 -9.34
C LYS A 46 0.55 9.34 -9.46
N ILE A 47 1.40 9.43 -8.44
CA ILE A 47 2.64 10.23 -8.48
C ILE A 47 3.60 9.68 -9.54
N ALA A 48 3.78 8.36 -9.58
CA ALA A 48 4.59 7.71 -10.61
C ALA A 48 4.05 7.98 -12.03
N LEU A 49 2.73 7.87 -12.24
CA LEU A 49 2.09 8.22 -13.52
C LEU A 49 2.34 9.69 -13.89
N ALA A 50 2.23 10.62 -12.94
CA ALA A 50 2.48 12.05 -13.17
C ALA A 50 3.95 12.36 -13.51
N LEU A 51 4.90 11.51 -13.07
CA LEU A 51 6.31 11.57 -13.43
C LEU A 51 6.64 10.97 -14.81
N GLY A 52 5.63 10.58 -15.59
CA GLY A 52 5.86 9.99 -16.91
C GLY A 52 6.17 8.49 -16.87
N ARG A 53 5.89 7.79 -15.76
CA ARG A 53 6.03 6.32 -15.66
C ARG A 53 4.75 5.60 -16.08
N GLY A 54 4.85 4.33 -16.43
CA GLY A 54 3.71 3.52 -16.86
C GLY A 54 3.39 3.68 -18.35
N ARG A 55 2.61 2.75 -18.89
CA ARG A 55 2.39 2.60 -20.35
C ARG A 55 1.76 3.79 -21.02
N VAL A 56 0.89 4.52 -20.32
CA VAL A 56 0.21 5.71 -20.84
C VAL A 56 1.19 6.82 -21.23
N ASN A 57 2.40 6.80 -20.68
CA ASN A 57 3.45 7.78 -20.94
C ASN A 57 4.52 7.27 -21.91
N ALA A 58 4.35 6.07 -22.48
CA ALA A 58 5.30 5.53 -23.44
C ALA A 58 5.28 6.35 -24.75
N PRO A 59 6.45 6.66 -25.34
CA PRO A 59 6.51 7.28 -26.66
C PRO A 59 5.72 6.49 -27.69
N GLU A 60 5.08 7.19 -28.62
CA GLU A 60 4.29 6.57 -29.67
C GLU A 60 5.12 5.56 -30.47
N GLY A 61 4.57 4.36 -30.70
CA GLY A 61 5.27 3.26 -31.36
C GLY A 61 6.23 2.45 -30.48
N THR A 62 6.37 2.78 -29.18
CA THR A 62 7.18 1.99 -28.24
C THR A 62 6.35 1.09 -27.34
N LYS A 63 6.94 -0.02 -26.87
CA LYS A 63 6.30 -0.89 -25.89
C LYS A 63 6.48 -0.30 -24.48
N GLY A 64 5.44 0.36 -23.99
CA GLY A 64 5.41 0.87 -22.61
C GLY A 64 5.54 -0.22 -21.54
N GLN A 65 6.12 0.16 -20.41
CA GLN A 65 6.25 -0.69 -19.23
C GLN A 65 5.16 -0.35 -18.19
N LEU A 66 4.90 -1.26 -17.27
CA LEU A 66 3.91 -1.12 -16.22
C LEU A 66 4.51 -0.48 -14.96
N ILE A 67 3.65 0.15 -14.17
CA ILE A 67 3.86 0.36 -12.74
C ILE A 67 3.27 -0.86 -12.04
N GLY A 68 4.11 -1.67 -11.40
CA GLY A 68 3.69 -2.79 -10.57
C GLY A 68 3.55 -2.33 -9.13
N HIS A 69 2.42 -2.61 -8.49
CA HIS A 69 2.17 -2.22 -7.11
C HIS A 69 1.73 -3.45 -6.33
N THR A 70 2.60 -3.95 -5.45
CA THR A 70 2.27 -5.14 -4.67
C THR A 70 1.44 -4.78 -3.44
N GLN A 71 0.72 -5.78 -2.95
CA GLN A 71 -0.08 -5.76 -1.73
C GLN A 71 0.05 -7.14 -1.08
N PRO A 72 0.08 -7.24 0.25
CA PRO A 72 0.20 -8.53 0.93
C PRO A 72 -1.06 -9.39 0.76
N ARG A 73 -2.23 -8.75 0.62
CA ARG A 73 -3.55 -9.41 0.61
C ARG A 73 -4.28 -9.18 -0.70
N ARG A 74 -5.03 -10.21 -1.14
CA ARG A 74 -5.83 -10.16 -2.37
C ARG A 74 -6.89 -9.06 -2.34
N ILE A 75 -7.58 -8.92 -1.21
CA ILE A 75 -8.61 -7.88 -1.01
C ILE A 75 -8.02 -6.47 -1.04
N ALA A 76 -6.82 -6.28 -0.52
CA ALA A 76 -6.11 -5.00 -0.58
C ALA A 76 -5.76 -4.68 -2.05
N ALA A 77 -5.22 -5.64 -2.81
CA ALA A 77 -4.93 -5.44 -4.22
C ALA A 77 -6.17 -5.03 -5.04
N SER A 78 -7.31 -5.70 -4.85
CA SER A 78 -8.54 -5.41 -5.59
C SER A 78 -9.19 -4.09 -5.18
N SER A 79 -9.34 -3.83 -3.87
CA SER A 79 -9.95 -2.60 -3.35
C SER A 79 -9.13 -1.35 -3.70
N VAL A 80 -7.80 -1.42 -3.57
CA VAL A 80 -6.90 -0.32 -3.94
C VAL A 80 -6.97 -0.03 -5.44
N ALA A 81 -7.01 -1.07 -6.29
CA ALA A 81 -7.13 -0.87 -7.73
C ALA A 81 -8.43 -0.15 -8.11
N LYS A 82 -9.56 -0.57 -7.54
CA LYS A 82 -10.87 0.08 -7.73
C LYS A 82 -10.82 1.54 -7.29
N ARG A 83 -10.29 1.80 -6.10
CA ARG A 83 -10.17 3.16 -5.57
C ARG A 83 -9.33 4.08 -6.45
N ILE A 84 -8.18 3.61 -6.94
CA ILE A 84 -7.33 4.41 -7.83
C ILE A 84 -8.04 4.65 -9.17
N ALA A 85 -8.72 3.63 -9.73
CA ALA A 85 -9.49 3.76 -10.96
C ALA A 85 -10.62 4.81 -10.84
N GLU A 86 -11.34 4.79 -9.71
CA GLU A 86 -12.36 5.80 -9.37
C GLU A 86 -11.76 7.21 -9.28
N GLU A 87 -10.65 7.38 -8.57
CA GLU A 87 -9.97 8.68 -8.43
C GLU A 87 -9.43 9.21 -9.76
N LEU A 88 -9.01 8.32 -10.66
CA LEU A 88 -8.58 8.66 -12.03
C LEU A 88 -9.77 8.84 -12.98
N LYS A 89 -11.00 8.55 -12.54
CA LYS A 89 -12.23 8.57 -13.36
C LYS A 89 -12.12 7.69 -14.60
N THR A 90 -11.53 6.51 -14.44
CA THR A 90 -11.35 5.52 -15.50
C THR A 90 -12.03 4.21 -15.14
N PRO A 91 -12.59 3.45 -16.10
CA PRO A 91 -13.02 2.08 -15.88
C PRO A 91 -11.88 1.21 -15.31
N LEU A 92 -12.23 0.31 -14.37
CA LEU A 92 -11.28 -0.68 -13.87
C LEU A 92 -10.77 -1.55 -15.03
N GLY A 93 -9.45 -1.72 -15.08
CA GLY A 93 -8.73 -2.48 -16.10
C GLY A 93 -8.18 -1.63 -17.24
N GLU A 94 -8.71 -0.43 -17.50
CA GLU A 94 -8.29 0.41 -18.62
C GLU A 94 -6.93 1.08 -18.35
N VAL A 95 -6.83 1.84 -17.26
CA VAL A 95 -5.57 2.47 -16.81
C VAL A 95 -4.99 1.72 -15.62
N VAL A 96 -5.85 1.35 -14.68
CA VAL A 96 -5.49 0.64 -13.44
C VAL A 96 -6.28 -0.65 -13.37
N GLY A 97 -5.61 -1.76 -13.20
CA GLY A 97 -6.22 -3.06 -12.95
C GLY A 97 -5.48 -3.81 -11.87
N TYR A 98 -6.01 -4.96 -11.48
CA TYR A 98 -5.35 -5.87 -10.57
C TYR A 98 -5.23 -7.30 -11.10
N LYS A 99 -4.22 -8.01 -10.59
CA LYS A 99 -3.98 -9.42 -10.82
C LYS A 99 -3.73 -10.13 -9.49
N VAL A 100 -4.62 -11.04 -9.15
CA VAL A 100 -4.50 -11.94 -8.00
C VAL A 100 -4.62 -13.38 -8.49
N ARG A 101 -4.41 -14.36 -7.59
CA ARG A 101 -4.60 -15.77 -7.98
C ARG A 101 -6.00 -15.97 -8.56
N PHE A 102 -6.07 -16.57 -9.74
CA PHE A 102 -7.30 -16.88 -10.50
C PHE A 102 -8.08 -15.68 -11.06
N GLN A 103 -7.58 -14.45 -10.94
CA GLN A 103 -8.27 -13.29 -11.48
C GLN A 103 -7.29 -12.25 -12.02
N ASP A 104 -7.49 -11.85 -13.27
CA ASP A 104 -6.75 -10.79 -13.95
C ASP A 104 -7.75 -9.84 -14.61
N THR A 105 -7.68 -8.56 -14.27
CA THR A 105 -8.60 -7.52 -14.75
C THR A 105 -7.93 -6.55 -15.71
N LEU A 106 -6.64 -6.71 -16.01
CA LEU A 106 -5.91 -5.76 -16.84
C LEU A 106 -6.34 -5.86 -18.30
N GLN A 107 -6.70 -4.71 -18.89
CA GLN A 107 -6.91 -4.58 -20.31
C GLN A 107 -5.61 -4.25 -21.05
N LYS A 108 -5.63 -4.42 -22.37
CA LYS A 108 -4.51 -4.01 -23.23
C LYS A 108 -4.35 -2.49 -23.14
N GLY A 109 -3.19 -2.04 -22.66
CA GLY A 109 -2.89 -0.61 -22.49
C GLY A 109 -2.86 -0.14 -21.04
N ALA A 110 -3.32 -0.97 -20.09
CA ALA A 110 -3.21 -0.68 -18.66
C ALA A 110 -1.79 -0.26 -18.26
N SER A 111 -1.71 0.71 -17.37
CA SER A 111 -0.45 1.32 -16.91
C SER A 111 -0.08 0.89 -15.50
N VAL A 112 -1.06 0.66 -14.63
CA VAL A 112 -0.84 0.25 -13.23
C VAL A 112 -1.43 -1.14 -13.00
N LYS A 113 -0.59 -2.05 -12.51
CA LYS A 113 -0.97 -3.40 -12.08
C LYS A 113 -0.87 -3.49 -10.56
N LEU A 114 -2.01 -3.54 -9.87
CA LEU A 114 -2.07 -3.96 -8.48
C LEU A 114 -1.99 -5.48 -8.42
N MET A 115 -1.21 -6.05 -7.51
CA MET A 115 -1.08 -7.50 -7.42
C MET A 115 -0.68 -7.95 -6.04
N THR A 116 -0.84 -9.23 -5.74
CA THR A 116 -0.23 -9.77 -4.52
C THR A 116 1.27 -9.98 -4.68
N ASP A 117 2.03 -9.94 -3.59
CA ASP A 117 3.49 -10.22 -3.62
C ASP A 117 3.81 -11.54 -4.32
N GLY A 118 3.01 -12.59 -4.04
CA GLY A 118 3.18 -13.91 -4.67
C GLY A 118 2.97 -13.92 -6.19
N ILE A 119 2.19 -12.98 -6.75
CA ILE A 119 2.02 -12.85 -8.20
C ILE A 119 3.28 -12.23 -8.82
N LEU A 120 3.83 -11.16 -8.23
CA LEU A 120 5.08 -10.58 -8.71
C LEU A 120 6.24 -11.58 -8.58
N LEU A 121 6.32 -12.28 -7.43
CA LEU A 121 7.33 -13.32 -7.21
C LEU A 121 7.22 -14.43 -8.26
N ALA A 122 6.01 -14.88 -8.61
CA ALA A 122 5.82 -15.87 -9.68
C ALA A 122 6.24 -15.35 -11.06
N GLU A 123 6.01 -14.05 -11.35
CA GLU A 123 6.44 -13.44 -12.61
C GLU A 123 7.97 -13.40 -12.75
N THR A 124 8.75 -13.42 -11.65
CA THR A 124 10.22 -13.49 -11.73
C THR A 124 10.75 -14.76 -12.42
N GLN A 125 9.96 -15.84 -12.46
CA GLN A 125 10.35 -17.08 -13.11
C GLN A 125 10.37 -16.96 -14.64
N THR A 126 9.45 -16.15 -15.20
CA THR A 126 9.31 -15.97 -16.65
C THR A 126 9.88 -14.64 -17.15
N ASP A 127 9.99 -13.64 -16.26
CA ASP A 127 10.65 -12.36 -16.49
C ASP A 127 11.70 -12.09 -15.39
N PRO A 128 12.90 -12.72 -15.46
CA PRO A 128 13.90 -12.64 -14.38
C PRO A 128 14.52 -11.26 -14.15
N LEU A 129 14.27 -10.31 -15.05
CA LEU A 129 14.70 -8.93 -14.88
C LEU A 129 13.51 -7.99 -14.67
N LEU A 130 12.28 -8.51 -14.56
CA LEU A 130 11.04 -7.75 -14.43
C LEU A 130 10.94 -6.62 -15.48
N LYS A 131 11.33 -6.92 -16.73
CA LYS A 131 11.34 -5.97 -17.85
C LYS A 131 9.94 -5.46 -18.20
N ALA A 132 8.89 -6.17 -17.79
CA ALA A 132 7.52 -5.69 -17.92
C ALA A 132 7.26 -4.38 -17.15
N TYR A 133 8.10 -4.02 -16.17
CA TYR A 133 7.90 -2.90 -15.26
C TYR A 133 9.00 -1.84 -15.36
N ASP A 134 8.62 -0.56 -15.34
CA ASP A 134 9.54 0.58 -15.16
C ASP A 134 9.59 1.06 -13.71
N THR A 135 8.58 0.69 -12.93
CA THR A 135 8.38 1.11 -11.55
C THR A 135 7.77 -0.04 -10.76
N LEU A 136 8.33 -0.35 -9.60
CA LEU A 136 7.75 -1.25 -8.62
C LEU A 136 7.49 -0.50 -7.32
N ILE A 137 6.27 -0.60 -6.81
CA ILE A 137 5.86 -0.11 -5.50
C ILE A 137 5.62 -1.34 -4.64
N ILE A 138 6.48 -1.56 -3.65
CA ILE A 138 6.37 -2.66 -2.69
C ILE A 138 5.70 -2.09 -1.44
N ASP A 139 4.39 -2.32 -1.34
CA ASP A 139 3.56 -1.73 -0.29
C ASP A 139 3.50 -2.62 0.94
N GLU A 140 3.32 -2.00 2.11
CA GLU A 140 3.26 -2.71 3.39
C GLU A 140 4.47 -3.64 3.63
N ALA A 141 5.67 -3.18 3.28
CA ALA A 141 6.92 -3.94 3.47
C ALA A 141 7.20 -4.34 4.92
N HIS A 142 6.47 -3.75 5.87
CA HIS A 142 6.50 -4.10 7.28
C HIS A 142 5.73 -5.38 7.63
N GLU A 143 4.91 -5.92 6.73
CA GLU A 143 4.25 -7.20 6.93
C GLU A 143 5.31 -8.32 6.95
N ARG A 144 5.25 -9.18 7.97
CA ARG A 144 6.22 -10.26 8.14
C ARG A 144 5.84 -11.46 7.28
N SER A 145 6.11 -11.36 5.98
CA SER A 145 5.80 -12.40 4.99
C SER A 145 7.06 -12.88 4.27
N LEU A 146 7.21 -14.19 4.11
CA LEU A 146 8.33 -14.75 3.34
C LEU A 146 8.36 -14.21 1.90
N ASN A 147 7.18 -13.99 1.29
CA ASN A 147 7.10 -13.50 -0.08
C ASN A 147 7.72 -12.10 -0.24
N ILE A 148 7.47 -11.20 0.72
CA ILE A 148 8.00 -9.83 0.65
C ILE A 148 9.51 -9.82 0.87
N ASP A 149 10.01 -10.62 1.82
CA ASP A 149 11.45 -10.74 2.09
C ASP A 149 12.20 -11.26 0.86
N PHE A 150 11.72 -12.34 0.23
CA PHE A 150 12.28 -12.86 -1.01
C PHE A 150 12.24 -11.83 -2.13
N LEU A 151 11.13 -11.12 -2.28
CA LEU A 151 10.96 -10.12 -3.31
C LEU A 151 11.94 -8.94 -3.13
N LEU A 152 12.10 -8.44 -1.90
CA LEU A 152 13.06 -7.36 -1.59
C LEU A 152 14.51 -7.80 -1.84
N GLY A 153 14.87 -9.03 -1.49
CA GLY A 153 16.17 -9.62 -1.80
C GLY A 153 16.40 -9.75 -3.31
N TYR A 154 15.41 -10.26 -4.03
CA TYR A 154 15.45 -10.41 -5.49
C TYR A 154 15.57 -9.07 -6.22
N ILE A 155 14.75 -8.09 -5.83
CA ILE A 155 14.81 -6.74 -6.39
C ILE A 155 16.20 -6.14 -6.17
N ARG A 156 16.76 -6.24 -4.96
CA ARG A 156 18.11 -5.73 -4.67
C ARG A 156 19.17 -6.30 -5.60
N GLN A 157 19.04 -7.57 -5.98
CA GLN A 157 19.95 -8.27 -6.90
C GLN A 157 19.81 -7.81 -8.35
N ILE A 158 18.61 -7.47 -8.82
CA ILE A 158 18.39 -7.04 -10.21
C ILE A 158 18.65 -5.55 -10.45
N LEU A 159 18.58 -4.70 -9.42
CA LEU A 159 18.75 -3.25 -9.54
C LEU A 159 20.03 -2.81 -10.28
N PRO A 160 21.22 -3.41 -10.06
CA PRO A 160 22.43 -3.07 -10.83
C PRO A 160 22.31 -3.36 -12.33
N LYS A 161 21.47 -4.33 -12.72
CA LYS A 161 21.20 -4.70 -14.12
C LYS A 161 20.03 -3.93 -14.74
N ARG A 162 19.26 -3.21 -13.92
CA ARG A 162 18.05 -2.46 -14.30
C ARG A 162 18.12 -1.01 -13.80
N PRO A 163 19.11 -0.20 -14.23
CA PRO A 163 19.24 1.19 -13.78
C PRO A 163 18.03 2.06 -14.13
N ASP A 164 17.20 1.62 -15.08
CA ASP A 164 15.95 2.23 -15.50
C ASP A 164 14.77 1.99 -14.54
N LEU A 165 14.81 0.88 -13.79
CA LEU A 165 13.76 0.46 -12.86
C LEU A 165 13.75 1.36 -11.61
N LYS A 166 12.60 1.99 -11.34
CA LYS A 166 12.32 2.73 -10.12
C LYS A 166 11.70 1.81 -9.07
N VAL A 167 12.11 1.93 -7.82
CA VAL A 167 11.52 1.18 -6.71
C VAL A 167 11.09 2.12 -5.60
N VAL A 168 9.85 1.97 -5.15
CA VAL A 168 9.31 2.63 -3.97
C VAL A 168 8.96 1.54 -2.97
N VAL A 169 9.53 1.61 -1.77
CA VAL A 169 9.16 0.70 -0.68
C VAL A 169 8.37 1.50 0.33
N THR A 170 7.21 1.01 0.74
CA THR A 170 6.39 1.68 1.75
C THR A 170 6.39 0.89 3.06
N SER A 171 6.24 1.62 4.16
CA SER A 171 6.08 1.01 5.48
C SER A 171 5.19 1.89 6.36
N ALA A 172 4.34 1.26 7.18
CA ALA A 172 3.58 1.94 8.22
C ALA A 172 4.35 2.05 9.55
N THR A 173 5.49 1.40 9.68
CA THR A 173 6.26 1.30 10.92
C THR A 173 7.63 1.99 10.81
N ILE A 174 8.28 2.17 11.97
CA ILE A 174 9.58 2.84 12.14
C ILE A 174 10.75 2.07 11.49
N ASP A 175 10.53 0.87 10.91
CA ASP A 175 11.59 0.04 10.32
C ASP A 175 12.17 0.57 8.98
N ALA A 176 11.96 1.84 8.68
CA ALA A 176 12.42 2.55 7.49
C ALA A 176 13.93 2.41 7.27
N GLU A 177 14.71 2.49 8.36
CA GLU A 177 16.17 2.45 8.29
C GLU A 177 16.70 1.10 7.80
N ARG A 178 16.04 -0.01 8.14
CA ARG A 178 16.47 -1.33 7.67
C ARG A 178 16.27 -1.45 6.17
N PHE A 179 15.14 -0.99 5.64
CA PHE A 179 14.92 -0.95 4.20
C PHE A 179 15.91 -0.01 3.50
N ALA A 180 16.17 1.17 4.07
CA ALA A 180 17.13 2.11 3.53
C ALA A 180 18.55 1.51 3.43
N LYS A 181 18.99 0.80 4.48
CA LYS A 181 20.28 0.10 4.53
C LYS A 181 20.32 -1.09 3.55
N HIS A 182 19.25 -1.88 3.48
CA HIS A 182 19.14 -3.01 2.54
C HIS A 182 19.32 -2.57 1.08
N PHE A 183 18.75 -1.41 0.73
CA PHE A 183 18.86 -0.82 -0.61
C PHE A 183 20.01 0.17 -0.78
N ALA A 184 20.99 0.20 0.13
CA ALA A 184 22.12 1.12 0.02
C ALA A 184 22.90 0.90 -1.28
N GLN A 185 23.22 1.98 -1.99
CA GLN A 185 23.90 1.95 -3.28
C GLN A 185 25.25 2.67 -3.19
N PRO A 186 26.25 2.30 -4.03
CA PRO A 186 27.50 3.05 -4.11
C PRO A 186 27.21 4.52 -4.42
N ARG A 187 27.91 5.43 -3.74
CA ARG A 187 27.80 6.86 -3.98
C ARG A 187 28.03 7.16 -5.46
N ARG A 188 27.02 7.73 -6.13
CA ARG A 188 27.20 8.25 -7.49
C ARG A 188 28.28 9.33 -7.43
N ALA A 189 29.34 9.17 -8.23
CA ALA A 189 30.31 10.24 -8.43
C ALA A 189 29.54 11.49 -8.89
N PRO A 190 29.85 12.69 -8.34
CA PRO A 190 29.21 13.91 -8.82
C PRO A 190 29.38 13.98 -10.33
N GLY A 191 28.25 14.18 -11.04
CA GLY A 191 28.26 14.27 -12.49
C GLY A 191 29.32 15.27 -12.92
N ARG A 192 30.13 14.92 -13.94
CA ARG A 192 31.13 15.81 -14.51
C ARG A 192 30.47 17.18 -14.74
N PRO A 193 31.06 18.30 -14.27
CA PRO A 193 30.49 19.62 -14.50
C PRO A 193 30.15 19.78 -15.97
N LYS A 194 29.01 20.42 -16.28
CA LYS A 194 28.74 20.85 -17.65
C LYS A 194 29.94 21.65 -18.15
N ALA A 195 30.39 21.40 -19.38
CA ALA A 195 31.52 22.10 -19.97
C ALA A 195 31.27 23.62 -19.91
N GLY A 196 31.97 24.31 -19.01
CA GLY A 196 31.78 25.74 -18.73
C GLY A 196 32.07 26.16 -17.28
N GLU A 197 31.95 25.26 -16.30
CA GLU A 197 32.23 25.55 -14.89
C GLU A 197 33.42 24.72 -14.39
N ALA A 198 34.64 25.14 -14.75
CA ALA A 198 35.86 24.65 -14.10
C ALA A 198 36.37 25.75 -13.16
N PRO A 199 36.47 25.50 -11.84
CA PRO A 199 37.22 26.40 -10.97
C PRO A 199 38.71 26.24 -11.28
N SER A 200 39.39 27.36 -11.50
CA SER A 200 40.84 27.44 -11.62
C SER A 200 41.47 27.22 -10.23
N GLY A 201 41.93 26.01 -9.93
CA GLY A 201 42.62 25.71 -8.68
C GLY A 201 43.51 24.49 -8.82
N GLY A 202 44.81 24.66 -8.56
CA GLY A 202 45.88 23.68 -8.81
C GLY A 202 45.74 22.38 -8.03
N SER A 203 46.21 21.29 -8.65
CA SER A 203 46.29 19.95 -8.09
C SER A 203 47.42 19.84 -7.07
N ASP A 204 47.09 19.46 -5.84
CA ASP A 204 48.06 19.06 -4.81
C ASP A 204 48.31 17.54 -4.90
N PRO A 205 49.52 17.05 -5.22
CA PRO A 205 49.77 15.64 -5.58
C PRO A 205 49.95 14.68 -4.39
N HIS A 206 49.62 15.06 -3.15
CA HIS A 206 49.89 14.25 -1.95
C HIS A 206 48.67 13.91 -1.07
N ALA A 207 47.53 13.57 -1.68
CA ALA A 207 46.40 12.98 -0.97
C ALA A 207 46.14 11.54 -1.43
N MET A 208 47.10 10.63 -1.19
CA MET A 208 46.79 9.20 -1.14
C MET A 208 46.21 8.87 0.24
N GLY A 209 44.93 9.22 0.42
CA GLY A 209 44.10 8.75 1.52
C GLY A 209 43.54 7.36 1.21
N GLU A 210 43.86 6.44 2.09
CA GLU A 210 43.28 5.11 2.35
C GLU A 210 42.08 4.67 1.47
N ARG A 211 42.33 3.71 0.57
CA ARG A 211 41.26 2.91 -0.06
C ARG A 211 40.77 1.88 0.96
N GLY A 212 39.71 2.18 1.70
CA GLY A 212 39.10 1.24 2.63
C GLY A 212 37.64 1.56 2.95
N GLY A 213 36.72 0.78 2.40
CA GLY A 213 35.29 0.76 2.72
C GLY A 213 34.41 1.31 1.60
N ASP A 214 33.62 0.45 0.97
CA ASP A 214 32.61 0.85 -0.03
C ASP A 214 31.68 1.92 0.55
N ASP A 215 31.72 3.12 -0.04
CA ASP A 215 30.94 4.30 0.35
C ASP A 215 29.46 4.12 -0.08
N LEU A 216 28.76 3.19 0.59
CA LEU A 216 27.36 2.87 0.35
C LEU A 216 26.46 3.92 1.00
N VAL A 217 25.62 4.57 0.20
CA VAL A 217 24.62 5.54 0.63
C VAL A 217 23.27 4.83 0.76
N PRO A 218 22.63 4.83 1.94
CA PRO A 218 21.28 4.30 2.12
C PRO A 218 20.26 4.96 1.19
N ALA A 219 19.19 4.24 0.84
CA ALA A 219 18.08 4.84 0.10
C ALA A 219 17.42 5.96 0.94
N PRO A 220 17.02 7.09 0.34
CA PRO A 220 16.38 8.18 1.07
C PRO A 220 15.05 7.73 1.67
N VAL A 221 14.80 8.17 2.90
CA VAL A 221 13.55 7.92 3.64
C VAL A 221 12.74 9.21 3.67
N ILE A 222 11.50 9.12 3.21
CA ILE A 222 10.53 10.21 3.23
C ILE A 222 9.47 9.89 4.28
N MET A 223 9.32 10.77 5.26
CA MET A 223 8.34 10.63 6.34
C MET A 223 7.06 11.38 6.01
N VAL A 224 5.96 10.66 5.94
CA VAL A 224 4.60 11.16 5.73
C VAL A 224 3.83 11.00 7.04
N SER A 225 3.82 12.07 7.85
CA SER A 225 3.10 12.09 9.12
C SER A 225 1.61 11.85 8.90
N GLY A 226 1.04 10.83 9.53
CA GLY A 226 -0.40 10.60 9.53
C GLY A 226 -1.14 11.70 10.31
N ARG A 227 -2.46 11.77 10.12
CA ARG A 227 -3.35 12.44 11.08
C ARG A 227 -3.81 11.37 12.06
N THR A 228 -3.20 11.31 13.24
CA THR A 228 -3.73 10.47 14.31
C THR A 228 -4.98 11.12 14.87
N TYR A 229 -6.07 10.36 14.93
CA TYR A 229 -7.23 10.73 15.74
C TYR A 229 -7.05 10.08 17.12
N PRO A 230 -7.25 10.81 18.22
CA PRO A 230 -7.10 10.23 19.55
C PRO A 230 -8.10 9.08 19.73
N VAL A 231 -7.59 7.92 20.15
CA VAL A 231 -8.40 6.74 20.46
C VAL A 231 -8.48 6.59 21.98
N GLU A 232 -9.71 6.54 22.51
CA GLU A 232 -9.96 6.22 23.90
C GLU A 232 -9.90 4.71 24.10
N MET A 233 -9.00 4.24 24.96
CA MET A 233 -8.88 2.82 25.29
C MET A 233 -9.74 2.51 26.51
N ARG A 234 -10.67 1.55 26.37
CA ARG A 234 -11.51 1.04 27.46
C ARG A 234 -11.26 -0.44 27.66
N TYR A 235 -11.13 -0.85 28.92
CA TYR A 235 -10.97 -2.24 29.29
C TYR A 235 -12.20 -2.70 30.09
N LYS A 236 -12.81 -3.79 29.63
CA LYS A 236 -13.92 -4.45 30.30
C LYS A 236 -13.51 -5.91 30.58
N PRO A 237 -13.45 -6.34 31.85
CA PRO A 237 -13.19 -7.73 32.19
C PRO A 237 -14.26 -8.64 31.59
N PHE A 238 -13.85 -9.81 31.09
CA PHE A 238 -14.74 -10.85 30.58
C PHE A 238 -14.47 -12.16 31.32
N GLU A 239 -15.55 -12.79 31.80
CA GLU A 239 -15.56 -14.12 32.37
C GLU A 239 -16.73 -14.90 31.76
N GLU A 240 -16.43 -16.04 31.14
CA GLU A 240 -17.44 -16.91 30.56
C GLU A 240 -18.26 -17.57 31.68
N LYS A 241 -19.59 -17.48 31.57
CA LYS A 241 -20.55 -18.07 32.51
C LYS A 241 -21.55 -18.91 31.74
N LYS A 242 -22.28 -19.75 32.46
CA LYS A 242 -23.28 -20.67 31.87
C LYS A 242 -24.28 -19.98 30.93
N ASP A 243 -24.68 -18.75 31.25
CA ASP A 243 -25.68 -17.97 30.52
C ASP A 243 -25.08 -16.66 29.94
N PHE A 244 -23.75 -16.56 29.83
CA PHE A 244 -23.07 -15.38 29.30
C PHE A 244 -21.75 -15.78 28.64
N ASP A 245 -21.73 -15.77 27.30
CA ASP A 245 -20.58 -16.14 26.49
C ASP A 245 -19.91 -14.92 25.82
N LEU A 246 -18.93 -15.19 24.96
CA LEU A 246 -18.21 -14.16 24.21
C LEU A 246 -19.15 -13.35 23.29
N ASN A 247 -20.16 -13.98 22.68
CA ASN A 247 -21.09 -13.32 21.78
C ASN A 247 -22.01 -12.37 22.55
N ASP A 248 -22.44 -12.75 23.75
CA ASP A 248 -23.18 -11.88 24.65
C ASP A 248 -22.33 -10.66 25.05
N ALA A 249 -21.05 -10.87 25.39
CA ALA A 249 -20.13 -9.78 25.71
C ALA A 249 -19.88 -8.84 24.52
N ILE A 250 -19.83 -9.37 23.30
CA ILE A 250 -19.73 -8.58 22.07
C ILE A 250 -21.00 -7.74 21.85
N ALA A 251 -22.18 -8.33 22.03
CA ALA A 251 -23.45 -7.62 21.91
C ALA A 251 -23.57 -6.47 22.92
N ASP A 252 -23.21 -6.72 24.18
CA ASP A 252 -23.12 -5.69 25.22
C ASP A 252 -22.17 -4.55 24.84
N GLY A 253 -21.01 -4.88 24.27
CA GLY A 253 -20.02 -3.90 23.81
C GLY A 253 -20.55 -3.05 22.65
N VAL A 254 -21.26 -3.67 21.71
CA VAL A 254 -21.93 -2.96 20.60
C VAL A 254 -22.98 -1.98 21.12
N ASP A 255 -23.82 -2.43 22.05
CA ASP A 255 -24.84 -1.57 22.66
C ASP A 255 -24.19 -0.39 23.39
N GLU A 256 -23.18 -0.63 24.21
CA GLU A 256 -22.45 0.41 24.96
C GLU A 256 -21.85 1.48 24.02
N LEU A 257 -21.25 1.06 22.90
CA LEU A 257 -20.66 1.98 21.92
C LEU A 257 -21.71 2.86 21.22
N TRP A 258 -22.93 2.35 21.07
CA TRP A 258 -24.01 3.00 20.35
C TRP A 258 -25.04 3.72 21.23
N VAL A 259 -24.95 3.58 22.56
CA VAL A 259 -25.71 4.33 23.56
C VAL A 259 -25.50 5.84 23.40
N GLY A 260 -26.57 6.62 23.62
CA GLY A 260 -26.51 8.08 23.63
C GLY A 260 -26.33 8.73 22.25
N GLY A 261 -26.56 7.98 21.17
CA GLY A 261 -26.48 8.52 19.80
C GLY A 261 -25.06 8.71 19.29
N LYS A 262 -24.04 8.15 19.96
CA LYS A 262 -22.69 8.07 19.40
C LYS A 262 -22.78 7.34 18.05
N GLY A 263 -22.40 8.06 16.99
CA GLY A 263 -22.49 7.60 15.61
C GLY A 263 -21.21 6.91 15.18
N GLY A 264 -21.31 6.04 14.18
CA GLY A 264 -20.18 5.38 13.55
C GLY A 264 -20.37 3.88 13.36
N ASP A 265 -19.53 3.33 12.48
CA ASP A 265 -19.42 1.90 12.27
C ASP A 265 -18.54 1.26 13.35
N ILE A 266 -18.74 -0.03 13.60
CA ILE A 266 -17.98 -0.82 14.57
C ILE A 266 -17.14 -1.85 13.81
N LEU A 267 -15.87 -1.98 14.19
CA LEU A 267 -14.97 -3.04 13.71
C LEU A 267 -14.64 -3.97 14.87
N ILE A 268 -14.95 -5.25 14.73
CA ILE A 268 -14.74 -6.30 15.73
C ILE A 268 -13.69 -7.28 15.18
N PHE A 269 -12.64 -7.53 15.96
CA PHE A 269 -11.62 -8.52 15.62
C PHE A 269 -11.89 -9.85 16.32
N LEU A 270 -11.86 -10.94 15.56
CA LEU A 270 -12.12 -12.30 16.04
C LEU A 270 -11.06 -13.26 15.49
N PRO A 271 -10.74 -14.35 16.21
CA PRO A 271 -9.57 -15.18 15.91
C PRO A 271 -9.74 -16.05 14.65
N GLY A 272 -10.96 -16.25 14.16
CA GLY A 272 -11.22 -17.18 13.07
C GLY A 272 -12.59 -17.05 12.42
N GLU A 273 -12.75 -17.74 11.30
CA GLU A 273 -14.00 -17.74 10.52
C GLU A 273 -15.19 -18.26 11.32
N ARG A 274 -15.00 -19.30 12.13
CA ARG A 274 -16.08 -19.91 12.90
C ARG A 274 -16.64 -18.91 13.90
N GLU A 275 -15.75 -18.27 14.66
CA GLU A 275 -16.08 -17.27 15.66
C GLU A 275 -16.75 -16.06 15.01
N ILE A 276 -16.27 -15.62 13.83
CA ILE A 276 -16.92 -14.54 13.07
C ILE A 276 -18.36 -14.89 12.68
N ARG A 277 -18.61 -16.11 12.20
CA ARG A 277 -19.96 -16.53 11.79
C ARG A 277 -20.90 -16.62 12.99
N GLU A 278 -20.44 -17.23 14.07
CA GLU A 278 -21.21 -17.36 15.32
C GLU A 278 -21.57 -15.98 15.89
N ALA A 279 -20.59 -15.07 16.01
CA ALA A 279 -20.83 -13.71 16.50
C ALA A 279 -21.73 -12.89 15.56
N ALA A 280 -21.57 -13.03 14.24
CA ALA A 280 -22.43 -12.32 13.28
C ALA A 280 -23.89 -12.76 13.38
N ASP A 281 -24.14 -14.05 13.53
CA ASP A 281 -25.50 -14.58 13.65
C ASP A 281 -26.15 -14.23 15.00
N HIS A 282 -25.36 -14.24 16.07
CA HIS A 282 -25.80 -13.76 17.39
C HIS A 282 -26.16 -12.26 17.34
N LEU A 283 -25.26 -11.41 16.82
CA LEU A 283 -25.49 -9.97 16.69
C LEU A 283 -26.72 -9.65 15.84
N ARG A 284 -26.93 -10.35 14.71
CA ARG A 284 -28.13 -10.13 13.89
C ARG A 284 -29.41 -10.39 14.66
N LYS A 285 -29.45 -11.46 15.47
CA LYS A 285 -30.61 -11.77 16.33
C LYS A 285 -30.77 -10.72 17.42
N HIS A 286 -29.68 -10.32 18.07
CA HIS A 286 -29.69 -9.29 19.11
C HIS A 286 -30.28 -7.98 18.60
N LEU A 287 -29.74 -7.47 17.48
CA LEU A 287 -30.10 -6.16 16.92
C LEU A 287 -31.53 -6.10 16.35
N GLN A 288 -32.12 -7.24 15.95
CA GLN A 288 -33.51 -7.29 15.47
C GLN A 288 -34.53 -6.80 16.52
N HIS A 289 -34.22 -6.93 17.80
CA HIS A 289 -35.11 -6.54 18.89
C HIS A 289 -35.09 -5.02 19.17
N SER A 290 -34.14 -4.28 18.59
CA SER A 290 -34.01 -2.83 18.76
C SER A 290 -34.56 -2.09 17.54
N PRO A 291 -35.65 -1.29 17.67
CA PRO A 291 -36.23 -0.54 16.56
C PRO A 291 -35.25 0.42 15.85
N VAL A 292 -34.25 0.91 16.59
CA VAL A 292 -33.22 1.85 16.10
C VAL A 292 -32.06 1.11 15.43
N LEU A 293 -31.72 -0.10 15.89
CA LEU A 293 -30.55 -0.84 15.43
C LEU A 293 -30.88 -1.98 14.45
N ARG A 294 -32.16 -2.32 14.27
CA ARG A 294 -32.59 -3.42 13.38
C ARG A 294 -32.18 -3.25 11.91
N SER A 295 -31.87 -2.02 11.49
CA SER A 295 -31.37 -1.72 10.14
C SER A 295 -29.84 -1.70 10.05
N ALA A 296 -29.13 -2.06 11.12
CA ALA A 296 -27.68 -2.13 11.09
C ALA A 296 -27.20 -3.30 10.21
N GLU A 297 -26.16 -3.05 9.43
CA GLU A 297 -25.53 -4.07 8.59
C GLU A 297 -24.49 -4.83 9.39
N VAL A 298 -24.61 -6.16 9.48
CA VAL A 298 -23.61 -7.04 10.10
C VAL A 298 -22.87 -7.79 9.00
N LEU A 299 -21.62 -7.41 8.75
CA LEU A 299 -20.79 -7.89 7.63
C LEU A 299 -19.58 -8.69 8.12
N PRO A 300 -19.59 -10.03 7.94
CA PRO A 300 -18.39 -10.85 8.12
C PRO A 300 -17.30 -10.51 7.11
N LEU A 301 -16.04 -10.59 7.52
CA LEU A 301 -14.87 -10.36 6.67
C LEU A 301 -13.76 -11.37 6.99
N PHE A 302 -13.61 -12.39 6.13
CA PHE A 302 -12.53 -13.38 6.20
C PHE A 302 -12.16 -13.91 4.81
N SER A 303 -11.00 -14.54 4.70
CA SER A 303 -10.34 -14.87 3.43
C SER A 303 -11.12 -15.82 2.49
N ARG A 304 -12.01 -16.65 3.02
CA ARG A 304 -12.82 -17.62 2.23
C ARG A 304 -14.08 -17.03 1.60
N LEU A 305 -14.48 -15.82 1.95
CA LEU A 305 -15.62 -15.14 1.34
C LEU A 305 -15.39 -14.94 -0.17
N SER A 306 -16.47 -14.91 -0.94
CA SER A 306 -16.39 -14.50 -2.35
C SER A 306 -15.94 -13.04 -2.47
N GLN A 307 -15.38 -12.66 -3.62
CA GLN A 307 -14.92 -11.29 -3.85
C GLN A 307 -16.07 -10.29 -3.68
N ALA A 308 -17.26 -10.62 -4.19
CA ALA A 308 -18.43 -9.76 -4.06
C ALA A 308 -18.81 -9.53 -2.59
N GLU A 309 -18.74 -10.56 -1.74
CA GLU A 309 -19.02 -10.42 -0.30
C GLU A 309 -17.95 -9.60 0.42
N GLN A 310 -16.68 -9.78 0.08
CA GLN A 310 -15.58 -8.98 0.63
C GLN A 310 -15.71 -7.50 0.25
N ASP A 311 -16.15 -7.22 -0.97
CA ASP A 311 -16.31 -5.85 -1.47
C ASP A 311 -17.45 -5.09 -0.77
N ARG A 312 -18.48 -5.80 -0.26
CA ARG A 312 -19.64 -5.17 0.41
C ARG A 312 -19.28 -4.30 1.61
N ILE A 313 -18.14 -4.53 2.26
CA ILE A 313 -17.70 -3.70 3.39
C ILE A 313 -17.38 -2.25 2.97
N PHE A 314 -17.13 -2.03 1.68
CA PHE A 314 -16.80 -0.71 1.11
C PHE A 314 -17.99 -0.03 0.44
N ASP A 315 -19.13 -0.72 0.29
CA ASP A 315 -20.32 -0.14 -0.31
C ASP A 315 -20.85 1.01 0.55
N GLY A 316 -21.30 2.11 -0.07
CA GLY A 316 -21.89 3.23 0.64
C GLY A 316 -23.17 2.83 1.36
N HIS A 317 -23.31 3.24 2.62
CA HIS A 317 -24.46 2.95 3.47
C HIS A 317 -24.96 4.20 4.21
N THR A 318 -26.25 4.21 4.54
CA THR A 318 -26.90 5.29 5.31
C THR A 318 -27.19 4.88 6.75
N GLY A 319 -27.09 3.59 7.06
CA GLY A 319 -27.29 3.02 8.39
C GLY A 319 -25.99 2.90 9.18
N ARG A 320 -26.04 2.09 10.25
CA ARG A 320 -24.85 1.70 11.01
C ARG A 320 -24.32 0.37 10.48
N ARG A 321 -23.00 0.19 10.45
CA ARG A 321 -22.37 -1.07 10.04
C ARG A 321 -21.50 -1.65 11.14
N ILE A 322 -21.51 -2.97 11.27
CA ILE A 322 -20.60 -3.75 12.09
C ILE A 322 -19.83 -4.67 11.16
N VAL A 323 -18.51 -4.54 11.14
CA VAL A 323 -17.61 -5.42 10.39
C VAL A 323 -16.95 -6.38 11.38
N LEU A 324 -17.06 -7.68 11.14
CA LEU A 324 -16.39 -8.71 11.94
C LEU A 324 -15.22 -9.29 11.13
N ALA A 325 -13.99 -9.02 11.55
CA ALA A 325 -12.79 -9.32 10.78
C ALA A 325 -11.81 -10.22 11.52
N THR A 326 -10.98 -10.95 10.76
CA THR A 326 -9.75 -11.61 11.23
C THR A 326 -8.53 -10.70 11.12
#